data_AF-A0A0D3LB52-F1
#
_entry.id   AF-A0A0D3LB52-F1
#
_cell.length_a   1.000
_cell.length_b   1.000
_cell.length_c   1.000
_cell.angle_alpha   90.00
_cell.angle_beta   90.00
_cell.angle_gamma   90.00
#
_symmetry.space_group_name_H-M   'P 1'
#
loop_
_entity.id
_entity.type
_entity.pdbx_description
1 polymer ?
#
loop_
_entity_poly.entity_id
_entity_poly.type
_entity_poly.pdbx_seq_one_letter_code
_entity_poly.pdbx_strand_id
1 'polypeptide(L)'
;MIIDNKAEIHALHKLLATVKYSDQIDSYDLNEFANSPLITSLLKKVRAEYIEILKQDGRGALVEEWIRNSRFTIDSNTGKAITARLKHLSPSLLSTISEWNRKEVKDFATGLVEPLTYDDEEIEKLTDYIIKLAKENK
;
A
#
# COMPACT_ATOMS: atom_id res chain seq x y z
N MET A 1 9.49 12.70 11.62
CA MET A 1 8.43 13.46 12.32
C MET A 1 8.69 13.13 13.77
N ILE A 2 9.17 14.05 14.59
CA ILE A 2 9.59 13.65 15.94
C ILE A 2 8.34 13.48 16.79
N ILE A 3 7.80 12.26 16.82
CA ILE A 3 6.79 11.85 17.80
C ILE A 3 7.55 11.12 18.89
N ASP A 4 7.74 11.79 20.04
CA ASP A 4 8.51 11.22 21.17
C ASP A 4 7.73 10.11 21.90
N ASN A 5 6.42 10.01 21.67
CA ASN A 5 5.56 9.01 22.29
C ASN A 5 5.46 7.75 21.43
N LYS A 6 6.11 6.67 21.87
CA LYS A 6 6.08 5.35 21.22
C LYS A 6 4.66 4.80 20.99
N ALA A 7 3.73 5.11 21.89
CA ALA A 7 2.33 4.68 21.76
C ALA A 7 1.62 5.40 20.61
N GLU A 8 1.93 6.69 20.39
CA GLU A 8 1.37 7.48 19.29
C GLU A 8 1.89 6.97 17.93
N ILE A 9 3.18 6.64 17.82
CA ILE A 9 3.75 6.04 16.59
C ILE A 9 3.08 4.70 16.28
N HIS A 10 2.89 3.84 17.28
CA HIS A 10 2.21 2.56 17.09
C HIS A 10 0.75 2.74 16.66
N ALA A 11 0.02 3.66 17.29
CA ALA A 11 -1.35 3.98 16.93
C ALA A 11 -1.45 4.51 15.49
N LEU A 12 -0.56 5.42 15.10
CA LEU A 12 -0.49 5.97 13.74
C LEU A 12 -0.14 4.89 12.71
N HIS A 13 0.83 4.01 13.01
CA HIS A 13 1.17 2.90 12.11
C HIS A 13 -0.04 2.00 11.86
N LYS A 14 -0.75 1.61 12.94
CA LYS A 14 -1.97 0.80 12.82
C LYS A 14 -3.04 1.50 12.01
N LEU A 15 -3.33 2.77 12.32
CA LEU A 15 -4.35 3.54 11.60
C LEU A 15 -4.04 3.64 10.11
N LEU A 16 -2.82 4.04 9.75
CA LEU A 16 -2.39 4.19 8.35
C LEU A 16 -2.39 2.84 7.62
N ALA A 17 -1.95 1.76 8.26
CA ALA A 17 -2.00 0.42 7.68
C ALA A 17 -3.43 -0.07 7.48
N THR A 18 -4.33 0.18 8.44
CA THR A 18 -5.76 -0.15 8.33
C THR A 18 -6.40 0.62 7.18
N VAL A 19 -6.17 1.94 7.08
CA VAL A 19 -6.65 2.74 5.94
C VAL A 19 -6.08 2.22 4.61
N LYS A 20 -4.79 1.86 4.58
CA LYS A 20 -4.13 1.43 3.35
C LYS A 20 -4.47 0.01 2.91
N TYR A 21 -4.87 -0.90 3.82
CA TYR A 21 -5.00 -2.33 3.50
C TYR A 21 -6.31 -2.99 3.95
N SER A 22 -7.21 -2.28 4.63
CA SER A 22 -8.51 -2.84 5.01
C SER A 22 -9.46 -2.92 3.82
N ASP A 23 -10.26 -3.98 3.80
CA ASP A 23 -11.35 -4.26 2.87
C ASP A 23 -12.73 -3.80 3.40
N GLN A 24 -12.81 -3.33 4.65
CA GLN A 24 -14.07 -2.98 5.33
C GLN A 24 -14.38 -1.48 5.33
N ILE A 25 -13.51 -0.65 4.76
CA ILE A 25 -13.68 0.79 4.72
C ILE A 25 -14.35 1.16 3.40
N ASP A 26 -15.67 1.03 3.36
CA ASP A 26 -16.50 1.30 2.19
C ASP A 26 -16.88 2.80 2.13
N SER A 27 -15.90 3.65 1.83
CA SER A 27 -16.17 5.03 1.40
C SER A 27 -15.25 5.45 0.26
N TYR A 28 -15.85 6.05 -0.77
CA TYR A 28 -15.14 6.54 -1.96
C TYR A 28 -13.96 7.45 -1.59
N ASP A 29 -14.14 8.35 -0.62
CA ASP A 29 -13.11 9.28 -0.14
C ASP A 29 -11.92 8.56 0.52
N LEU A 30 -12.18 7.44 1.20
CA LEU A 30 -11.12 6.64 1.85
C LEU A 30 -10.36 5.77 0.84
N ASN A 31 -10.97 5.41 -0.29
CA ASN A 31 -10.26 4.74 -1.40
C ASN A 31 -9.27 5.67 -2.10
N GLU A 32 -9.68 6.90 -2.42
CA GLU A 32 -8.76 7.91 -2.98
C GLU A 32 -7.63 8.23 -2.00
N PHE A 33 -7.96 8.36 -0.71
CA PHE A 33 -6.99 8.62 0.34
C PHE A 33 -5.99 7.47 0.51
N ALA A 34 -6.45 6.21 0.53
CA ALA A 34 -5.59 5.03 0.69
C ALA A 34 -4.60 4.83 -0.48
N ASN A 35 -4.96 5.27 -1.68
CA ASN A 35 -4.12 5.21 -2.88
C ASN A 35 -3.20 6.44 -3.04
N SER A 36 -3.30 7.42 -2.15
CA SER A 36 -2.53 8.66 -2.24
C SER A 36 -1.04 8.44 -2.00
N PRO A 37 -0.14 9.02 -2.83
CA PRO A 37 1.30 9.01 -2.60
C PRO A 37 1.69 9.60 -1.23
N LEU A 38 0.90 10.55 -0.70
CA LEU A 38 1.13 11.16 0.60
C LEU A 38 0.99 10.13 1.73
N ILE A 39 -0.02 9.26 1.66
CA ILE A 39 -0.25 8.21 2.66
C ILE A 39 0.82 7.15 2.61
N THR A 40 1.26 6.75 1.41
CA THR A 40 2.43 5.88 1.24
C THR A 40 3.67 6.48 1.88
N SER A 41 3.93 7.76 1.64
CA SER A 41 5.07 8.49 2.21
C SER A 41 5.00 8.56 3.75
N LEU A 42 3.83 8.87 4.32
CA LEU A 42 3.63 8.91 5.76
C LEU A 42 3.80 7.52 6.40
N LEU A 43 3.19 6.48 5.81
CA LEU A 43 3.31 5.11 6.30
C LEU A 43 4.76 4.63 6.27
N LYS A 44 5.53 4.95 5.23
CA LYS A 44 6.98 4.66 5.15
C LYS A 44 7.74 5.27 6.33
N LYS A 45 7.51 6.56 6.62
CA LYS A 45 8.18 7.29 7.70
C LYS A 45 7.83 6.71 9.07
N VAL A 46 6.54 6.52 9.34
CA VAL A 46 6.04 5.98 10.61
C VAL A 46 6.51 4.54 10.82
N ARG A 47 6.52 3.72 9.75
CA ARG A 47 7.05 2.35 9.80
C ARG A 47 8.54 2.33 10.15
N ALA A 48 9.34 3.20 9.54
CA ALA A 48 10.77 3.29 9.84
C ALA A 48 11.02 3.68 11.31
N GLU A 49 10.33 4.70 11.81
CA GLU A 49 10.42 5.13 13.21
C GLU A 49 9.99 4.01 14.18
N TYR A 50 8.90 3.29 13.87
CA TYR A 50 8.42 2.17 14.68
C TYR A 50 9.42 0.99 14.72
N ILE A 51 10.06 0.68 13.60
CA ILE A 51 11.11 -0.35 13.52
C ILE A 51 12.29 0.00 14.43
N GLU A 52 12.76 1.24 14.40
CA GLU A 52 13.88 1.67 15.23
C GLU A 52 13.55 1.62 16.73
N ILE A 53 12.33 2.00 17.11
CA ILE A 53 11.84 1.84 18.50
C ILE A 53 11.89 0.37 18.94
N LEU A 54 11.37 -0.55 18.12
CA LEU A 54 11.35 -1.97 18.46
C LEU A 54 12.77 -2.55 18.60
N LYS A 55 13.72 -2.12 17.76
CA LYS A 55 15.13 -2.53 17.88
C LYS A 55 15.76 -2.01 19.17
N GLN A 56 15.53 -0.73 19.51
CA GLN A 56 16.03 -0.14 20.76
C GLN A 56 15.47 -0.85 21.99
N ASP A 57 14.23 -1.35 21.92
CA ASP A 57 13.58 -2.12 22.99
C ASP A 57 14.03 -3.60 23.04
N GLY A 58 15.07 -3.98 22.28
CA GLY A 58 15.59 -5.35 22.25
C GLY A 58 14.74 -6.35 21.47
N ARG A 59 13.76 -5.87 20.68
CA ARG A 59 12.82 -6.71 19.90
C ARG A 59 13.22 -6.85 18.43
N GLY A 60 14.52 -6.79 18.12
CA GLY A 60 15.04 -6.87 16.75
C GLY A 60 14.61 -8.13 15.99
N ALA A 61 14.61 -9.30 16.65
CA ALA A 61 14.17 -10.56 16.03
C ALA A 61 12.69 -10.52 15.56
N LEU A 62 11.83 -9.85 16.34
CA LEU A 62 10.42 -9.66 15.97
C LEU A 62 10.28 -8.75 14.75
N VAL A 63 11.11 -7.71 14.66
CA VAL A 63 11.15 -6.81 13.49
C VAL A 63 11.56 -7.57 12.24
N GLU A 64 12.61 -8.38 12.30
CA GLU A 64 13.09 -9.17 11.17
C GLU A 64 12.04 -10.16 10.68
N GLU A 65 11.39 -10.87 11.62
CA GLU A 65 10.28 -11.76 11.31
C GLU A 65 9.11 -11.00 10.67
N TRP A 66 8.74 -9.85 11.23
CA TRP A 66 7.67 -9.04 10.70
C TRP A 66 7.96 -8.52 9.29
N ILE A 67 9.18 -8.06 9.01
CA ILE A 67 9.59 -7.60 7.67
C ILE A 67 9.57 -8.77 6.69
N ARG A 68 10.11 -9.93 7.07
CA ARG A 68 10.12 -11.14 6.25
C ARG A 68 8.71 -11.60 5.89
N ASN A 69 7.78 -11.53 6.84
CA ASN A 69 6.39 -11.94 6.67
C ASN A 69 5.52 -10.83 6.03
N SER A 70 5.99 -9.58 5.98
CA SER A 70 5.33 -8.45 5.32
C SER A 70 5.63 -8.45 3.81
N ARG A 71 5.22 -9.51 3.13
CA ARG A 71 5.36 -9.65 1.68
C ARG A 71 4.00 -9.51 0.99
N PHE A 72 3.97 -8.71 -0.06
CA PHE A 72 2.83 -8.63 -0.95
C PHE A 72 2.83 -9.79 -1.94
N THR A 73 1.66 -10.40 -2.07
CA THR A 73 1.28 -11.22 -3.21
C THR A 73 -0.13 -10.83 -3.65
N ILE A 74 -0.43 -10.88 -4.95
CA ILE A 74 -1.72 -10.47 -5.49
C ILE A 74 -2.88 -11.32 -4.94
N ASP A 75 -2.62 -12.59 -4.62
CA ASP A 75 -3.61 -13.54 -4.10
C ASP A 75 -3.78 -13.48 -2.56
N SER A 76 -2.91 -12.74 -1.85
CA SER A 76 -3.04 -12.52 -0.41
C SER A 76 -4.31 -11.70 -0.08
N ASN A 77 -4.69 -11.67 1.20
CA ASN A 77 -5.77 -10.78 1.66
C ASN A 77 -5.49 -9.31 1.32
N THR A 78 -4.23 -8.88 1.44
CA THR A 78 -3.83 -7.52 1.06
C THR A 78 -3.95 -7.29 -0.45
N GLY A 79 -3.55 -8.25 -1.27
CA GLY A 79 -3.70 -8.18 -2.73
C GLY A 79 -5.15 -8.15 -3.18
N LYS A 80 -6.01 -8.96 -2.57
CA LYS A 80 -7.47 -8.93 -2.75
C LYS A 80 -8.07 -7.59 -2.35
N ALA A 81 -7.63 -7.00 -1.23
CA ALA A 81 -8.10 -5.68 -0.80
C ALA A 81 -7.65 -4.57 -1.76
N ILE A 82 -6.42 -4.60 -2.26
CA ILE A 82 -5.93 -3.65 -3.28
C ILE A 82 -6.73 -3.79 -4.58
N THR A 83 -6.86 -5.00 -5.11
CA THR A 83 -7.59 -5.25 -6.37
C THR A 83 -9.08 -4.93 -6.27
N ALA A 84 -9.73 -5.20 -5.13
CA ALA A 84 -11.11 -4.79 -4.90
C ALA A 84 -11.27 -3.28 -4.99
N ARG A 85 -10.38 -2.50 -4.34
CA ARG A 85 -10.43 -1.03 -4.38
C ARG A 85 -10.15 -0.47 -5.76
N LEU A 86 -9.26 -1.10 -6.53
CA LEU A 86 -9.01 -0.71 -7.91
C LEU A 86 -10.28 -0.75 -8.77
N LYS A 87 -11.18 -1.72 -8.54
CA LYS A 87 -12.48 -1.80 -9.25
C LYS A 87 -13.42 -0.62 -8.95
N HIS A 88 -13.16 0.11 -7.87
CA HIS A 88 -13.96 1.26 -7.44
C HIS A 88 -13.30 2.60 -7.76
N LEU A 89 -12.23 2.61 -8.56
CA LEU A 89 -11.65 3.87 -9.06
C LEU A 89 -12.65 4.64 -9.91
N SER A 90 -12.53 5.96 -9.88
CA SER A 90 -13.38 6.84 -10.68
C SER A 90 -13.12 6.66 -12.19
N PRO A 91 -14.14 6.87 -13.04
CA PRO A 91 -13.97 6.81 -14.49
C PRO A 91 -12.89 7.76 -15.02
N SER A 92 -12.75 8.95 -14.42
CA SER A 92 -11.71 9.92 -14.81
C SER A 92 -10.30 9.42 -14.54
N LEU A 93 -10.09 8.76 -13.40
CA LEU A 93 -8.80 8.16 -13.07
C LEU A 93 -8.50 6.94 -13.95
N LEU A 94 -9.49 6.07 -14.20
CA LEU A 94 -9.33 4.93 -15.12
C LEU A 94 -9.01 5.39 -16.54
N SER A 95 -9.67 6.46 -17.01
CA SER A 95 -9.38 7.09 -18.30
C SER A 95 -7.94 7.60 -18.36
N THR A 96 -7.47 8.28 -17.31
CA THR A 96 -6.08 8.76 -17.21
C THR A 96 -5.08 7.60 -17.25
N ILE A 97 -5.32 6.54 -16.46
CA ILE A 97 -4.46 5.35 -16.42
C ILE A 97 -4.43 4.64 -17.79
N SER A 98 -5.52 4.70 -18.56
CA SER A 98 -5.59 4.08 -19.90
C SER A 98 -4.63 4.70 -20.92
N GLU A 99 -4.16 5.93 -20.65
CA GLU A 99 -3.21 6.67 -21.50
C GLU A 99 -1.76 6.47 -21.06
N TRP A 100 -1.54 5.96 -19.85
CA TRP A 100 -0.21 5.71 -19.31
C TRP A 100 0.49 4.57 -20.04
N ASN A 101 1.81 4.70 -20.17
CA ASN A 101 2.66 3.62 -20.61
C ASN A 101 2.86 2.59 -19.47
N ARG A 102 3.35 1.40 -19.81
CA ARG A 102 3.53 0.31 -18.83
C ARG A 102 4.39 0.72 -17.63
N LYS A 103 5.43 1.54 -17.85
CA LYS A 103 6.32 1.99 -16.77
C LYS A 103 5.55 2.86 -15.77
N GLU A 104 4.75 3.80 -16.25
CA GLU A 104 3.93 4.68 -15.41
C GLU A 104 2.90 3.86 -14.60
N VAL A 105 2.26 2.85 -15.21
CA VAL A 105 1.34 1.96 -14.49
C VAL A 105 2.08 1.11 -13.46
N LYS A 106 3.30 0.64 -13.78
CA LYS A 106 4.14 -0.12 -12.85
C LYS A 106 4.55 0.73 -11.65
N ASP A 107 4.97 1.97 -11.86
CA ASP A 107 5.33 2.90 -10.79
C ASP A 107 4.12 3.16 -9.86
N PHE A 108 2.92 3.30 -10.43
CA PHE A 108 1.69 3.39 -9.67
C PHE A 108 1.41 2.11 -8.87
N ALA A 109 1.50 0.94 -9.50
CA ALA A 109 1.31 -0.36 -8.84
C ALA A 109 2.27 -0.55 -7.66
N THR A 110 3.54 -0.18 -7.83
CA THR A 110 4.53 -0.18 -6.75
C THR A 110 4.09 0.71 -5.59
N GLY A 111 3.64 1.94 -5.86
CA GLY A 111 3.16 2.86 -4.81
C GLY A 111 1.99 2.32 -3.98
N LEU A 112 1.12 1.50 -4.58
CA LEU A 112 0.00 0.84 -3.87
C LEU A 112 0.50 -0.21 -2.87
N VAL A 113 1.57 -0.90 -3.20
CA VAL A 113 2.07 -2.05 -2.42
C VAL A 113 3.04 -1.60 -1.31
N GLU A 114 3.83 -0.55 -1.56
CA GLU A 114 4.78 -0.04 -0.59
C GLU A 114 4.12 0.31 0.77
N PRO A 115 4.77 0.04 1.92
CA PRO A 115 6.16 -0.40 2.08
C PRO A 115 6.35 -1.92 2.23
N LEU A 116 5.42 -2.73 1.72
CA LEU A 116 5.58 -4.20 1.76
C LEU A 116 6.77 -4.63 0.90
N THR A 117 7.38 -5.75 1.25
CA THR A 117 8.33 -6.42 0.36
C THR A 117 7.56 -7.11 -0.77
N TYR A 118 8.14 -7.25 -1.96
CA TYR A 118 7.48 -7.91 -3.10
C TYR A 118 8.53 -8.44 -4.07
N ASP A 119 8.14 -9.43 -4.85
CA ASP A 119 8.90 -9.88 -6.02
C ASP A 119 8.42 -9.11 -7.26
N ASP A 120 9.31 -8.90 -8.24
CA ASP A 120 8.98 -8.18 -9.47
C ASP A 120 7.80 -8.83 -10.21
N GLU A 121 7.71 -10.16 -10.21
CA GLU A 121 6.61 -10.90 -10.82
C GLU A 121 5.24 -10.53 -10.22
N GLU A 122 5.15 -10.28 -8.92
CA GLU A 122 3.91 -9.89 -8.25
C GLU A 122 3.49 -8.46 -8.63
N ILE A 123 4.47 -7.57 -8.81
CA ILE A 123 4.21 -6.21 -9.32
C ILE A 123 3.78 -6.25 -10.79
N GLU A 124 4.38 -7.11 -11.62
CA GLU A 124 3.95 -7.28 -13.02
C GLU A 124 2.51 -7.78 -13.10
N LYS A 125 2.11 -8.76 -12.27
CA LYS A 125 0.72 -9.23 -12.18
C LYS A 125 -0.25 -8.11 -11.83
N LEU A 126 0.10 -7.27 -10.85
CA LEU A 126 -0.73 -6.12 -10.47
C LEU A 126 -0.78 -5.07 -11.58
N THR A 127 0.34 -4.83 -12.26
CA THR A 127 0.43 -3.91 -13.41
C THR A 127 -0.49 -4.36 -14.54
N ASP A 128 -0.45 -5.64 -14.91
CA ASP A 128 -1.32 -6.21 -15.94
C ASP A 128 -2.80 -6.12 -15.56
N TYR A 129 -3.11 -6.36 -14.28
CA TYR A 129 -4.45 -6.20 -13.75
C TYR A 129 -4.98 -4.77 -13.91
N ILE A 130 -4.19 -3.77 -13.54
CA ILE A 130 -4.56 -2.34 -13.66
C ILE A 130 -4.75 -1.94 -15.12
N ILE A 131 -3.85 -2.36 -16.02
CA ILE A 131 -3.96 -2.08 -17.46
C ILE A 131 -5.25 -2.66 -18.03
N LYS A 132 -5.56 -3.92 -17.68
CA LYS A 132 -6.80 -4.57 -18.11
C LYS A 132 -8.02 -3.80 -17.64
N LEU A 133 -8.06 -3.46 -16.36
CA LEU A 133 -9.17 -2.71 -15.76
C LEU A 133 -9.38 -1.34 -16.42
N ALA A 134 -8.31 -0.60 -16.67
CA ALA A 134 -8.38 0.72 -17.31
C ALA A 134 -8.90 0.65 -18.76
N LYS A 135 -8.56 -0.42 -19.50
CA LYS A 135 -9.03 -0.63 -20.88
C LYS A 135 -10.49 -1.06 -20.95
N GLU A 136 -10.97 -1.83 -19.97
CA GLU A 136 -12.37 -2.28 -19.91
C GLU A 136 -13.35 -1.16 -19.53
N ASN A 137 -12.84 -0.06 -18.96
CA ASN A 137 -13.63 1.08 -18.48
C ASN A 137 -13.32 2.40 -19.23
N LYS A 138 -12.70 2.30 -20.41
CA LYS A 138 -12.48 3.42 -21.35
C LYS A 138 -13.64 3.50 -22.33
#